data_AF-A0A357M2W8-F1
#
_entry.id   AF-A0A357M2W8-F1
#
_cell.length_a   1.000
_cell.length_b   1.000
_cell.length_c   1.000
_cell.angle_alpha   90.00
_cell.angle_beta   90.00
_cell.angle_gamma   90.00
#
_symmetry.space_group_name_H-M   'P 1'
#
loop_
_entity.id
_entity.type
_entity.pdbx_description
1 polymer ?
#
loop_
_entity_poly.entity_id
_entity_poly.type
_entity_poly.pdbx_seq_one_letter_code
_entity_poly.pdbx_strand_id
1 'polypeptide(L)'
;MIMSLLKAIWAVLPRLPAVLLLAGAITLLQLHAIAWWSEHDASYGWLWAVVIEAGAIWLWASRRWYCNVIAVFATALALIVPLSELAQPVLDDQRTAQTAADTLPQRTAAAEARIRSLEASLAQYNANSRSRAGWYGLIESTQQQLTAARADLAQLQAETAPAPAELSLWLPLAVQMISMVLLQCLIVLTTRRIFAPVNVDPVIKSRDDEESAPAGEAAEGFSGDSRPEDDFRWLTDREAQRDEERVQAFKTAVGILNKTGKAEVLKPTALHPAQDAAATSLP
;
A
#
# COMPACT_ATOMS: atom_id res chain seq x y z
N MET A 1 -43.04 -3.99 17.22
CA MET A 1 -41.61 -3.85 17.57
C MET A 1 -40.84 -5.17 17.45
N ILE A 2 -41.24 -6.25 18.13
CA ILE A 2 -40.58 -7.58 18.06
C ILE A 2 -40.52 -8.16 16.63
N MET A 3 -41.61 -8.03 15.86
CA MET A 3 -41.67 -8.53 14.48
C MET A 3 -40.79 -7.74 13.48
N SER A 4 -40.46 -6.48 13.81
CA SER A 4 -39.50 -5.66 13.04
C SER A 4 -38.05 -6.05 13.34
N LEU A 5 -37.77 -6.41 14.60
CA LEU A 5 -36.47 -6.95 15.04
C LEU A 5 -36.19 -8.32 14.41
N LEU A 6 -37.18 -9.22 14.38
CA LEU A 6 -37.07 -10.54 13.73
C LEU A 6 -36.81 -10.44 12.22
N LYS A 7 -37.50 -9.53 11.51
CA LYS A 7 -37.25 -9.28 10.08
C LYS A 7 -35.85 -8.71 9.83
N ALA A 8 -35.38 -7.79 10.68
CA ALA A 8 -34.02 -7.26 10.59
C ALA A 8 -32.96 -8.35 10.83
N ILE A 9 -33.17 -9.21 11.83
CA ILE A 9 -32.26 -10.34 12.13
C ILE A 9 -32.22 -11.34 10.97
N TRP A 10 -33.37 -11.69 10.40
CA TRP A 10 -33.46 -12.61 9.25
C TRP A 10 -32.83 -12.03 7.98
N ALA A 11 -32.90 -10.71 7.77
CA ALA A 11 -32.26 -10.04 6.64
C ALA A 11 -30.71 -10.00 6.75
N VAL A 12 -30.18 -10.05 7.98
CA VAL A 12 -28.73 -10.03 8.24
C VAL A 12 -28.14 -11.45 8.30
N LEU A 13 -28.92 -12.46 8.67
CA LEU A 13 -28.51 -13.87 8.74
C LEU A 13 -27.77 -14.39 7.49
N PRO A 14 -28.22 -14.15 6.24
CA PRO A 14 -27.47 -14.59 5.05
C PRO A 14 -26.20 -13.78 4.79
N ARG A 15 -26.03 -12.61 5.43
CA ARG A 15 -24.84 -11.75 5.32
C ARG A 15 -23.84 -11.99 6.45
N LEU A 16 -24.23 -12.74 7.48
CA LEU A 16 -23.44 -13.05 8.65
C LEU A 16 -22.04 -13.62 8.34
N PRO A 17 -21.85 -14.59 7.41
CA PRO A 17 -20.50 -15.06 7.09
C PRO A 17 -19.63 -13.98 6.44
N ALA A 18 -20.20 -13.10 5.61
CA ALA A 18 -19.47 -12.00 5.00
C ALA A 18 -19.09 -10.92 6.03
N VAL A 19 -19.97 -10.65 7.00
CA VAL A 19 -19.70 -9.71 8.10
C VAL A 19 -18.60 -10.25 9.01
N LEU A 20 -18.64 -11.54 9.38
CA LEU A 20 -17.58 -12.17 10.17
C LEU A 20 -16.23 -12.14 9.46
N LEU A 21 -16.22 -12.44 8.15
CA LEU A 21 -15.01 -12.42 7.35
C LEU A 21 -14.44 -10.99 7.22
N LEU A 22 -15.30 -9.99 7.02
CA LEU A 22 -14.89 -8.58 7.00
C LEU A 22 -14.32 -8.15 8.36
N ALA A 23 -14.98 -8.49 9.47
CA ALA A 23 -14.51 -8.16 10.81
C ALA A 23 -13.15 -8.80 11.12
N GLY A 24 -12.98 -10.07 10.74
CA GLY A 24 -11.69 -10.78 10.90
C GLY A 24 -10.57 -10.13 10.10
N ALA A 25 -10.83 -9.79 8.83
CA ALA A 25 -9.86 -9.15 7.95
C ALA A 25 -9.44 -7.77 8.44
N ILE A 26 -10.41 -6.93 8.85
CA ILE A 26 -10.14 -5.61 9.44
C ILE A 26 -9.31 -5.78 10.70
N THR A 27 -9.69 -6.68 11.61
CA THR A 27 -9.00 -6.87 12.88
C THR A 27 -7.53 -7.23 12.68
N LEU A 28 -7.23 -8.14 11.74
CA LEU A 28 -5.85 -8.52 11.42
C LEU A 28 -5.03 -7.33 10.93
N LEU A 29 -5.58 -6.53 10.00
CA LEU A 29 -4.90 -5.35 9.48
C LEU A 29 -4.72 -4.26 10.54
N GLN A 30 -5.71 -4.16 11.44
CA GLN A 30 -5.74 -3.13 12.47
C GLN A 30 -4.72 -3.35 13.59
N LEU A 31 -4.35 -4.60 13.88
CA LEU A 31 -3.29 -4.89 14.84
C LEU A 31 -1.95 -4.29 14.40
N HIS A 32 -1.59 -4.47 13.12
CA HIS A 32 -0.37 -3.91 12.54
C HIS A 32 -0.42 -2.39 12.49
N ALA A 33 -1.55 -1.82 12.03
CA ALA A 33 -1.71 -0.38 11.97
C ALA A 33 -1.60 0.27 13.36
N ILE A 34 -2.26 -0.28 14.39
CA ILE A 34 -2.20 0.29 15.75
C ILE A 34 -0.78 0.22 16.31
N ALA A 35 -0.09 -0.91 16.14
CA ALA A 35 1.27 -1.07 16.63
C ALA A 35 2.20 0.01 16.06
N TRP A 36 2.20 0.17 14.73
CA TRP A 36 3.05 1.12 14.03
C TRP A 36 2.76 2.58 14.37
N TRP A 37 1.48 2.98 14.36
CA TRP A 37 1.12 4.36 14.67
C TRP A 37 1.40 4.71 16.13
N SER A 38 1.25 3.75 17.05
CA SER A 38 1.54 3.95 18.47
C SER A 38 3.04 4.04 18.76
N GLU A 39 3.90 3.46 17.91
CA GLU A 39 5.35 3.65 17.99
C GLU A 39 5.76 5.10 17.67
N HIS A 40 5.07 5.75 16.72
CA HIS A 40 5.37 7.13 16.30
C HIS A 40 4.67 8.18 17.16
N ASP A 41 3.46 7.90 17.64
CA ASP A 41 2.69 8.73 18.56
C ASP A 41 2.05 7.87 19.63
N ALA A 42 2.71 7.79 20.79
CA ALA A 42 2.23 6.98 21.92
C ALA A 42 0.87 7.44 22.48
N SER A 43 0.49 8.71 22.28
CA SER A 43 -0.76 9.26 22.85
C SER A 43 -1.95 9.05 21.93
N TYR A 44 -1.77 9.26 20.63
CA TYR A 44 -2.87 9.27 19.64
C TYR A 44 -2.67 8.34 18.45
N GLY A 45 -1.60 7.56 18.39
CA GLY A 45 -1.30 6.66 17.28
C GLY A 45 -2.42 5.64 17.00
N TRP A 46 -2.95 5.01 18.04
CA TRP A 46 -4.10 4.09 17.91
C TRP A 46 -5.33 4.76 17.27
N LEU A 47 -5.54 6.07 17.54
CA LEU A 47 -6.67 6.82 16.99
C LEU A 47 -6.49 7.06 15.49
N TRP A 48 -5.27 7.38 15.05
CA TRP A 48 -4.94 7.51 13.63
C TRP A 48 -5.25 6.23 12.87
N ALA A 49 -4.81 5.07 13.39
CA ALA A 49 -5.10 3.77 12.79
C ALA A 49 -6.61 3.55 12.63
N VAL A 50 -7.40 3.80 13.67
CA VAL A 50 -8.86 3.62 13.66
C VAL A 50 -9.54 4.57 12.67
N VAL A 51 -9.14 5.84 12.64
CA VAL A 51 -9.74 6.86 11.76
C VAL A 51 -9.47 6.56 10.29
N ILE A 52 -8.24 6.13 9.94
CA ILE A 52 -7.87 5.80 8.56
C ILE A 52 -8.68 4.59 8.07
N GLU A 53 -8.76 3.53 8.86
CA GLU A 53 -9.49 2.31 8.49
C GLU A 53 -11.00 2.56 8.39
N ALA A 54 -11.60 3.22 9.38
CA ALA A 54 -13.01 3.58 9.36
C ALA A 54 -13.33 4.52 8.18
N GLY A 55 -12.45 5.46 7.88
CA GLY A 55 -12.53 6.34 6.71
C GLY A 55 -12.49 5.56 5.40
N ALA A 56 -11.59 4.59 5.25
CA ALA A 56 -11.49 3.74 4.07
C ALA A 56 -12.78 2.93 3.84
N ILE A 57 -13.31 2.28 4.89
CA ILE A 57 -14.56 1.51 4.83
C ILE A 57 -15.72 2.41 4.42
N TRP A 58 -15.85 3.59 5.03
CA TRP A 58 -16.90 4.54 4.72
C TRP A 58 -16.82 5.04 3.28
N LEU A 59 -15.63 5.36 2.80
CA LEU A 59 -15.41 5.81 1.41
C LEU A 59 -15.80 4.71 0.40
N TRP A 60 -15.42 3.46 0.65
CA TRP A 60 -15.83 2.32 -0.19
C TRP A 60 -17.34 2.06 -0.14
N ALA A 61 -17.99 2.28 1.00
CA ALA A 61 -19.43 2.14 1.16
C ALA A 61 -20.20 3.22 0.38
N SER A 62 -19.66 4.44 0.26
CA SER A 62 -20.32 5.58 -0.39
C SER A 62 -20.59 5.39 -1.89
N ARG A 63 -19.86 4.50 -2.58
CA ARG A 63 -19.94 4.20 -4.03
C ARG A 63 -19.74 5.36 -5.00
N ARG A 64 -19.47 6.59 -4.54
CA ARG A 64 -19.28 7.74 -5.43
C ARG A 64 -17.89 7.70 -6.06
N TRP A 65 -17.77 8.09 -7.33
CA TRP A 65 -16.51 7.96 -8.09
C TRP A 65 -15.34 8.70 -7.43
N TYR A 66 -15.56 9.91 -6.92
CA TYR A 66 -14.53 10.70 -6.25
C TYR A 66 -14.17 10.11 -4.88
N CYS A 67 -15.15 9.57 -4.16
CA CYS A 67 -14.89 8.82 -2.92
C CYS A 67 -14.08 7.55 -3.20
N ASN A 68 -14.28 6.88 -4.33
CA ASN A 68 -13.47 5.71 -4.69
C ASN A 68 -12.00 6.09 -4.93
N VAL A 69 -11.71 7.25 -5.54
CA VAL A 69 -10.32 7.72 -5.70
C VAL A 69 -9.66 7.94 -4.34
N ILE A 70 -10.35 8.61 -3.42
CA ILE A 70 -9.85 8.84 -2.05
C ILE A 70 -9.74 7.50 -1.29
N ALA A 71 -10.68 6.57 -1.52
CA ALA A 71 -10.66 5.23 -0.92
C ALA A 71 -9.40 4.46 -1.34
N VAL A 72 -8.98 4.57 -2.61
CA VAL A 72 -7.73 3.95 -3.08
C VAL A 72 -6.54 4.48 -2.29
N PHE A 73 -6.44 5.80 -2.10
CA PHE A 73 -5.37 6.39 -1.28
C PHE A 73 -5.45 5.94 0.19
N ALA A 74 -6.65 5.89 0.77
CA ALA A 74 -6.84 5.40 2.14
C ALA A 74 -6.43 3.93 2.28
N THR A 75 -6.77 3.07 1.32
CA THR A 75 -6.34 1.66 1.32
C THR A 75 -4.86 1.49 1.06
N ALA A 76 -4.25 2.35 0.23
CA ALA A 76 -2.81 2.36 0.04
C ALA A 76 -2.11 2.75 1.34
N LEU A 77 -2.61 3.77 2.04
CA LEU A 77 -2.09 4.20 3.33
C LEU A 77 -2.19 3.10 4.39
N ALA A 78 -3.32 2.37 4.43
CA ALA A 78 -3.50 1.22 5.31
C ALA A 78 -2.57 0.04 4.99
N LEU A 79 -2.19 -0.14 3.72
CA LEU A 79 -1.28 -1.21 3.27
C LEU A 79 0.20 -0.89 3.47
N ILE A 80 0.61 0.38 3.38
CA ILE A 80 2.04 0.76 3.46
C ILE A 80 2.70 0.21 4.73
N VAL A 81 2.01 0.32 5.86
CA VAL A 81 2.51 -0.12 7.17
C VAL A 81 2.80 -1.64 7.19
N PRO A 82 1.81 -2.53 7.04
CA PRO A 82 2.05 -3.98 7.11
C PRO A 82 3.01 -4.47 6.02
N LEU A 83 3.00 -3.86 4.83
CA LEU A 83 3.96 -4.19 3.77
C LEU A 83 5.39 -3.78 4.14
N SER A 84 5.57 -2.65 4.84
CA SER A 84 6.89 -2.20 5.29
C SER A 84 7.46 -3.06 6.41
N GLU A 85 6.63 -3.48 7.38
CA GLU A 85 7.03 -4.38 8.47
C GLU A 85 7.47 -5.75 7.93
N LEU A 86 6.75 -6.28 6.94
CA LEU A 86 7.10 -7.53 6.27
C LEU A 86 8.44 -7.42 5.52
N ALA A 87 8.69 -6.28 4.88
CA ALA A 87 9.90 -6.08 4.07
C ALA A 87 11.15 -5.72 4.91
N GLN A 88 10.98 -5.16 6.11
CA GLN A 88 12.06 -4.66 6.95
C GLN A 88 13.22 -5.65 7.20
N PRO A 89 12.98 -6.89 7.66
CA PRO A 89 14.10 -7.80 7.96
C PRO A 89 14.96 -8.09 6.73
N VAL A 90 14.33 -8.23 5.56
CA VAL A 90 15.03 -8.50 4.30
C VAL A 90 15.81 -7.27 3.82
N LEU A 91 15.27 -6.07 4.04
CA LEU A 91 15.96 -4.81 3.74
C LEU A 91 17.19 -4.62 4.65
N ASP A 92 17.09 -4.96 5.92
CA ASP A 92 18.18 -4.80 6.88
C ASP A 92 19.29 -5.85 6.65
N ASP A 93 18.92 -7.09 6.32
CA ASP A 93 19.88 -8.12 5.91
C ASP A 93 20.63 -7.69 4.64
N GLN A 94 19.94 -7.12 3.65
CA GLN A 94 20.57 -6.61 2.43
C GLN A 94 21.49 -5.42 2.71
N ARG A 95 21.06 -4.47 3.54
CA ARG A 95 21.90 -3.31 3.91
C ARG A 95 23.14 -3.77 4.65
N THR A 96 23.01 -4.74 5.55
CA THR A 96 24.13 -5.31 6.29
C THR A 96 25.09 -6.04 5.36
N ALA A 97 24.56 -6.85 4.43
CA ALA A 97 25.35 -7.55 3.43
C ALA A 97 26.10 -6.59 2.48
N GLN A 98 25.43 -5.54 2.01
CA GLN A 98 26.03 -4.52 1.15
C GLN A 98 27.10 -3.72 1.90
N THR A 99 26.81 -3.28 3.13
CA THR A 99 27.79 -2.52 3.95
C THR A 99 29.01 -3.39 4.27
N ALA A 100 28.81 -4.67 4.58
CA ALA A 100 29.91 -5.62 4.79
C ALA A 100 30.75 -5.79 3.51
N ALA A 101 30.11 -5.96 2.36
CA ALA A 101 30.79 -6.10 1.07
C ALA A 101 31.57 -4.82 0.67
N ASP A 102 30.99 -3.64 0.87
CA ASP A 102 31.61 -2.36 0.50
C ASP A 102 32.79 -1.99 1.41
N THR A 103 32.72 -2.34 2.69
CA THR A 103 33.78 -2.01 3.66
C THR A 103 34.92 -3.00 3.70
N LEU A 104 34.74 -4.24 3.21
CA LEU A 104 35.76 -5.30 3.22
C LEU A 104 37.03 -4.92 2.41
N PRO A 105 36.96 -4.37 1.18
CA PRO A 105 38.14 -3.90 0.45
C PRO A 105 38.90 -2.78 1.19
N GLN A 106 38.18 -1.88 1.85
CA GLN A 106 38.80 -0.78 2.59
C GLN A 106 39.47 -1.29 3.88
N ARG A 107 38.83 -2.21 4.62
CA ARG A 107 39.38 -2.84 5.82
C ARG A 107 40.61 -3.68 5.50
N THR A 108 40.58 -4.45 4.41
CA THR A 108 41.73 -5.24 3.94
C THR A 108 42.91 -4.35 3.54
N ALA A 109 42.67 -3.30 2.74
CA ALA A 109 43.72 -2.34 2.37
C ALA A 109 44.33 -1.62 3.58
N ALA A 110 43.52 -1.25 4.58
CA ALA A 110 44.00 -0.64 5.82
C ALA A 110 44.87 -1.62 6.64
N ALA A 111 44.47 -2.89 6.73
CA ALA A 111 45.25 -3.93 7.39
C ALA A 111 46.61 -4.17 6.70
N GLU A 112 46.63 -4.24 5.36
CA GLU A 112 47.85 -4.36 4.58
C GLU A 112 48.80 -3.17 4.74
N ALA A 113 48.26 -1.95 4.78
CA ALA A 113 49.04 -0.74 5.03
C ALA A 113 49.68 -0.76 6.43
N ARG A 114 48.94 -1.22 7.44
CA ARG A 114 49.44 -1.39 8.80
C ARG A 114 50.57 -2.40 8.87
N ILE A 115 50.42 -3.57 8.23
CA ILE A 115 51.49 -4.59 8.14
C ILE A 115 52.75 -3.99 7.52
N ARG A 116 52.64 -3.30 6.38
CA ARG A 116 53.78 -2.63 5.72
C ARG A 116 54.48 -1.62 6.63
N SER A 117 53.72 -0.84 7.40
CA SER A 117 54.28 0.14 8.34
C SER A 117 55.04 -0.52 9.51
N LEU A 118 54.53 -1.65 10.02
CA LEU A 118 55.17 -2.41 11.10
C LEU A 118 56.43 -3.10 10.58
N GLU A 119 56.42 -3.66 9.37
CA GLU A 119 57.60 -4.25 8.73
C GLU A 119 58.71 -3.23 8.51
N ALA A 120 58.36 -2.02 8.04
CA ALA A 120 59.31 -0.91 7.92
C ALA A 120 59.91 -0.49 9.27
N SER A 121 59.06 -0.38 10.30
CA SER A 121 59.50 -0.03 11.66
C SER A 121 60.44 -1.09 12.24
N LEU A 122 60.13 -2.37 12.03
CA LEU A 122 60.94 -3.50 12.47
C LEU A 122 62.30 -3.54 11.75
N ALA A 123 62.32 -3.28 10.45
CA ALA A 123 63.57 -3.14 9.69
C ALA A 123 64.45 -2.02 10.23
N GLN A 124 63.85 -0.88 10.57
CA GLN A 124 64.56 0.26 11.16
C GLN A 124 65.10 -0.04 12.57
N TYR A 125 64.31 -0.66 13.44
CA TYR A 125 64.77 -1.08 14.77
C TYR A 125 65.90 -2.11 14.69
N ASN A 126 65.84 -3.04 13.73
CA ASN A 126 66.93 -4.00 13.48
C ASN A 126 68.20 -3.36 12.92
N ALA A 127 68.09 -2.29 12.13
CA ALA A 127 69.26 -1.53 11.69
C ALA A 127 69.89 -0.76 12.87
N ASN A 128 69.07 -0.14 13.71
CA ASN A 128 69.51 0.65 14.86
C ASN A 128 70.10 -0.20 15.99
N SER A 129 69.58 -1.42 16.21
CA SER A 129 70.05 -2.34 17.24
C SER A 129 71.50 -2.80 17.04
N ARG A 130 72.02 -2.74 15.80
CA ARG A 130 73.44 -2.99 15.51
C ARG A 130 74.37 -1.93 16.10
N SER A 131 73.85 -0.72 16.36
CA SER A 131 74.63 0.44 16.81
C SER A 131 74.40 0.83 18.27
N ARG A 132 73.27 0.42 18.87
CA ARG A 132 72.91 0.75 20.26
C ARG A 132 72.18 -0.42 20.93
N ALA A 133 72.48 -0.65 22.21
CA ALA A 133 71.71 -1.56 23.06
C ALA A 133 70.38 -0.93 23.49
N GLY A 134 69.33 -1.74 23.71
CA GLY A 134 68.02 -1.30 24.24
C GLY A 134 66.81 -1.45 23.31
N TRP A 135 67.00 -1.85 22.06
CA TRP A 135 65.90 -1.98 21.08
C TRP A 135 65.11 -3.30 21.17
N TYR A 136 65.57 -4.26 21.97
CA TYR A 136 64.99 -5.60 22.02
C TYR A 136 63.49 -5.61 22.36
N GLY A 137 63.06 -4.85 23.38
CA GLY A 137 61.64 -4.78 23.75
C GLY A 137 60.76 -4.10 22.68
N LEU A 138 61.31 -3.15 21.92
CA LEU A 138 60.60 -2.53 20.79
C LEU A 138 60.46 -3.51 19.62
N ILE A 139 61.48 -4.32 19.36
CA ILE A 139 61.44 -5.36 18.33
C ILE A 139 60.40 -6.43 18.70
N GLU A 140 60.42 -6.92 19.94
CA GLU A 140 59.48 -7.95 20.42
C GLU A 140 58.03 -7.45 20.38
N SER A 141 57.75 -6.24 20.87
CA SER A 141 56.41 -5.64 20.79
C SER A 141 55.94 -5.40 19.35
N THR A 142 56.83 -4.98 18.45
CA THR A 142 56.51 -4.80 17.03
C THR A 142 56.23 -6.15 16.35
N GLN A 143 56.97 -7.21 16.69
CA GLN A 143 56.72 -8.57 16.21
C GLN A 143 55.36 -9.12 16.68
N GLN A 144 54.99 -8.88 17.93
CA GLN A 144 53.67 -9.24 18.45
C GLN A 144 52.56 -8.50 17.70
N GLN A 145 52.71 -7.19 17.50
CA GLN A 145 51.75 -6.39 16.73
C GLN A 145 51.65 -6.82 15.27
N LEU A 146 52.76 -7.23 14.65
CA LEU A 146 52.79 -7.76 13.29
C LEU A 146 52.03 -9.09 13.19
N THR A 147 52.22 -9.96 14.18
CA THR A 147 51.54 -11.26 14.25
C THR A 147 50.03 -11.06 14.42
N ALA A 148 49.61 -10.15 15.30
CA ALA A 148 48.22 -9.78 15.48
C ALA A 148 47.62 -9.19 14.19
N ALA A 149 48.30 -8.24 13.54
CA ALA A 149 47.81 -7.63 12.29
C ALA A 149 47.68 -8.65 11.14
N ARG A 150 48.56 -9.67 11.08
CA ARG A 150 48.45 -10.76 10.11
C ARG A 150 47.29 -11.70 10.42
N ALA A 151 47.01 -11.96 11.70
CA ALA A 151 45.84 -12.73 12.11
C ALA A 151 44.53 -11.99 11.76
N ASP A 152 44.47 -10.68 12.01
CA ASP A 152 43.34 -9.84 11.63
C ASP A 152 43.11 -9.86 10.11
N LEU A 153 44.17 -9.77 9.32
CA LEU A 153 44.08 -9.85 7.86
C LEU A 153 43.62 -11.23 7.39
N ALA A 154 44.11 -12.31 7.99
CA ALA A 154 43.64 -13.66 7.68
C ALA A 154 42.16 -13.85 8.04
N GLN A 155 41.70 -13.26 9.14
CA GLN A 155 40.29 -13.26 9.53
C GLN A 155 39.43 -12.47 8.54
N LEU A 156 39.87 -11.29 8.12
CA LEU A 156 39.19 -10.48 7.10
C LEU A 156 39.09 -11.21 5.74
N GLN A 157 40.09 -11.99 5.39
CA GLN A 157 40.09 -12.79 4.16
C GLN A 157 39.21 -14.05 4.28
N ALA A 158 39.04 -14.58 5.49
CA ALA A 158 38.11 -15.67 5.78
C ALA A 158 36.65 -15.21 5.90
N GLU A 159 36.42 -13.92 6.16
CA GLU A 159 35.10 -13.29 6.12
C GLU A 159 34.57 -13.36 4.68
N THR A 160 33.83 -14.43 4.40
CA THR A 160 33.21 -14.63 3.08
C THR A 160 32.06 -13.63 2.99
N ALA A 161 32.04 -12.81 1.93
CA ALA A 161 30.94 -11.88 1.69
C ALA A 161 29.61 -12.66 1.80
N PRO A 162 28.63 -12.17 2.58
CA PRO A 162 27.37 -12.88 2.77
C PRO A 162 26.75 -13.17 1.39
N ALA A 163 26.38 -14.43 1.18
CA ALA A 163 25.80 -14.87 -0.09
C ALA A 163 24.55 -14.03 -0.41
N PRO A 164 24.31 -13.70 -1.69
CA PRO A 164 23.11 -12.96 -2.07
C PRO A 164 21.87 -13.68 -1.57
N ALA A 165 20.92 -12.93 -1.03
CA ALA A 165 19.69 -13.44 -0.43
C ALA A 165 19.09 -14.57 -1.28
N GLU A 166 19.08 -15.79 -0.72
CA GLU A 166 18.61 -16.96 -1.43
C GLU A 166 17.14 -16.83 -1.81
N LEU A 167 16.75 -17.44 -2.94
CA LEU A 167 15.35 -17.52 -3.40
C LEU A 167 14.40 -18.03 -2.28
N SER A 168 14.93 -18.85 -1.37
CA SER A 168 14.25 -19.40 -0.19
C SER A 168 13.76 -18.32 0.79
N LEU A 169 14.40 -17.16 0.85
CA LEU A 169 14.04 -16.04 1.71
C LEU A 169 13.01 -15.10 1.05
N TRP A 170 13.08 -14.94 -0.27
CA TRP A 170 12.16 -14.09 -1.03
C TRP A 170 10.78 -14.72 -1.25
N LEU A 171 10.71 -16.05 -1.37
CA LEU A 171 9.45 -16.72 -1.70
C LEU A 171 8.40 -16.59 -0.58
N PRO A 172 8.71 -16.83 0.71
CA PRO A 172 7.75 -16.65 1.80
C PRO A 172 7.34 -15.19 1.96
N LEU A 173 8.28 -14.25 1.81
CA LEU A 173 7.99 -12.82 1.86
C LEU A 173 7.00 -12.43 0.75
N ALA A 174 7.25 -12.87 -0.49
CA ALA A 174 6.35 -12.59 -1.61
C ALA A 174 4.94 -13.15 -1.35
N VAL A 175 4.83 -14.36 -0.79
CA VAL A 175 3.54 -14.96 -0.43
C VAL A 175 2.82 -14.14 0.64
N GLN A 176 3.52 -13.66 1.67
CA GLN A 176 2.93 -12.82 2.71
C GLN A 176 2.46 -11.47 2.16
N MET A 177 3.27 -10.83 1.32
CA MET A 177 2.93 -9.56 0.67
C MET A 177 1.70 -9.69 -0.25
N ILE A 178 1.67 -10.74 -1.08
CA ILE A 178 0.52 -11.05 -1.93
C ILE A 178 -0.72 -11.34 -1.08
N SER A 179 -0.57 -12.08 0.02
CA SER A 179 -1.68 -12.39 0.93
C SER A 179 -2.29 -11.12 1.55
N MET A 180 -1.47 -10.12 1.91
CA MET A 180 -1.97 -8.84 2.43
C MET A 180 -2.73 -8.05 1.37
N VAL A 181 -2.25 -8.05 0.12
CA VAL A 181 -2.97 -7.40 -0.99
C VAL A 181 -4.31 -8.10 -1.26
N LEU A 182 -4.34 -9.43 -1.24
CA LEU A 182 -5.56 -10.21 -1.39
C LEU A 182 -6.54 -9.96 -0.24
N LEU A 183 -6.05 -9.83 0.99
CA LEU A 183 -6.86 -9.48 2.15
C LEU A 183 -7.52 -8.10 1.98
N GLN A 184 -6.77 -7.11 1.48
CA GLN A 184 -7.32 -5.79 1.20
C GLN A 184 -8.38 -5.83 0.10
N CYS A 185 -8.14 -6.61 -0.97
CA CYS A 185 -9.14 -6.82 -2.03
C CYS A 185 -10.42 -7.45 -1.46
N LEU A 186 -10.27 -8.43 -0.55
CA LEU A 186 -11.37 -9.08 0.12
C LEU A 186 -12.19 -8.10 0.98
N ILE A 187 -11.54 -7.22 1.74
CA ILE A 187 -12.19 -6.14 2.51
C ILE A 187 -13.02 -5.26 1.55
N VAL A 188 -12.41 -4.75 0.48
CA VAL A 188 -13.10 -3.88 -0.49
C VAL A 188 -14.32 -4.55 -1.12
N LEU A 189 -14.17 -5.79 -1.58
CA LEU A 189 -15.25 -6.55 -2.21
C LEU A 189 -16.38 -6.86 -1.22
N THR A 190 -16.05 -7.23 0.01
CA THR A 190 -17.05 -7.54 1.05
C THR A 190 -17.76 -6.29 1.53
N THR A 191 -17.07 -5.17 1.75
CA THR A 191 -17.68 -3.86 2.03
C THR A 191 -18.68 -3.50 0.93
N ARG A 192 -18.27 -3.57 -0.34
CA ARG A 192 -19.17 -3.28 -1.46
C ARG A 192 -20.39 -4.22 -1.49
N ARG A 193 -20.19 -5.52 -1.24
CA ARG A 193 -21.29 -6.50 -1.25
C ARG A 193 -22.28 -6.30 -0.11
N ILE A 194 -21.81 -6.02 1.10
CA ILE A 194 -22.64 -5.83 2.29
C ILE A 194 -23.46 -4.54 2.18
N PHE A 195 -22.85 -3.46 1.70
CA PHE A 195 -23.51 -2.16 1.58
C PHE A 195 -24.24 -1.97 0.24
N ALA A 196 -24.40 -3.01 -0.58
CA ALA A 196 -25.25 -2.96 -1.79
C ALA A 196 -26.70 -2.59 -1.46
N PRO A 197 -27.30 -1.60 -2.18
CA PRO A 197 -28.73 -1.39 -2.06
C PRO A 197 -29.40 -2.70 -2.45
N VAL A 198 -30.26 -3.21 -1.57
CA VAL A 198 -31.15 -4.31 -1.91
C VAL A 198 -32.06 -3.76 -2.99
N ASN A 199 -31.80 -4.10 -4.25
CA ASN A 199 -32.80 -3.92 -5.29
C ASN A 199 -33.97 -4.83 -4.92
N VAL A 200 -34.97 -4.24 -4.26
CA VAL A 200 -36.30 -4.83 -4.20
C VAL A 200 -36.82 -4.64 -5.61
N ASP A 201 -36.89 -5.72 -6.39
CA ASP A 201 -37.53 -5.68 -7.71
C ASP A 201 -38.93 -5.06 -7.54
N PRO A 202 -39.27 -3.98 -8.26
CA PRO A 202 -40.60 -3.39 -8.20
C PRO A 202 -41.68 -4.24 -8.91
N VAL A 203 -41.39 -5.50 -9.26
CA VAL A 203 -42.24 -6.35 -10.12
C VAL A 203 -43.11 -7.34 -9.31
N ILE A 204 -43.45 -7.00 -8.08
CA ILE A 204 -44.61 -7.62 -7.42
C ILE A 204 -45.51 -6.48 -6.91
N LYS A 205 -46.08 -5.76 -7.87
CA LYS A 205 -47.35 -5.07 -7.65
C LYS A 205 -48.37 -6.21 -7.48
N SER A 206 -48.89 -6.35 -6.26
CA SER A 206 -49.96 -7.29 -5.93
C SER A 206 -51.06 -7.18 -6.97
N ARG A 207 -51.24 -8.24 -7.76
CA ARG A 207 -52.30 -8.39 -8.76
C ARG A 207 -53.59 -8.84 -8.05
N ASP A 208 -53.96 -8.15 -6.98
CA ASP A 208 -55.10 -8.52 -6.12
C ASP A 208 -56.20 -7.45 -6.10
N ASP A 209 -56.08 -6.38 -6.90
CA ASP A 209 -57.07 -5.29 -6.95
C ASP A 209 -57.98 -5.32 -8.20
N GLU A 210 -57.99 -6.41 -8.98
CA GLU A 210 -58.91 -6.58 -10.13
C GLU A 210 -59.74 -7.86 -10.02
N GLU A 211 -60.63 -7.94 -9.02
CA GLU A 211 -61.76 -8.88 -9.10
C GLU A 211 -63.04 -8.25 -8.52
N SER A 212 -63.65 -7.38 -9.34
CA SER A 212 -65.07 -6.99 -9.22
C SER A 212 -65.55 -6.35 -10.53
N ALA A 213 -65.85 -7.18 -11.54
CA ALA A 213 -66.90 -6.92 -12.53
C ALA A 213 -67.31 -8.23 -13.24
N PRO A 214 -68.59 -8.39 -13.61
CA PRO A 214 -69.21 -9.71 -13.77
C PRO A 214 -69.23 -10.25 -15.21
N ALA A 215 -69.28 -11.59 -15.28
CA ALA A 215 -69.95 -12.46 -16.24
C ALA A 215 -70.09 -12.01 -17.71
N GLY A 216 -69.40 -12.73 -18.60
CA GLY A 216 -69.68 -12.70 -20.04
C GLY A 216 -68.74 -13.55 -20.88
N GLU A 217 -69.04 -14.85 -20.94
CA GLU A 217 -69.03 -15.66 -22.16
C GLU A 217 -67.70 -16.01 -22.90
N ALA A 218 -67.63 -17.30 -23.26
CA ALA A 218 -66.79 -17.96 -24.26
C ALA A 218 -65.32 -18.28 -23.91
N ALA A 219 -65.12 -19.56 -23.59
CA ALA A 219 -63.86 -20.26 -23.74
C ALA A 219 -63.50 -20.44 -25.23
N GLU A 220 -62.22 -20.29 -25.58
CA GLU A 220 -61.50 -21.19 -26.48
C GLU A 220 -60.00 -20.92 -26.41
N GLY A 221 -59.21 -22.01 -26.44
CA GLY A 221 -57.85 -22.05 -25.91
C GLY A 221 -56.77 -21.37 -26.74
N PHE A 222 -55.62 -21.16 -26.11
CA PHE A 222 -54.36 -21.05 -26.82
C PHE A 222 -53.26 -21.83 -26.08
N SER A 223 -52.82 -22.86 -26.78
CA SER A 223 -51.70 -23.76 -26.50
C SER A 223 -50.38 -23.00 -26.50
N GLY A 224 -49.39 -23.52 -25.79
CA GLY A 224 -48.07 -22.92 -25.67
C GLY A 224 -47.34 -22.73 -27.00
N ASP A 225 -46.66 -21.59 -27.12
CA ASP A 225 -45.48 -21.42 -27.96
C ASP A 225 -44.53 -20.46 -27.24
N SER A 226 -43.80 -20.96 -26.23
CA SER A 226 -42.67 -20.25 -25.64
C SER A 226 -41.51 -20.31 -26.63
N ARG A 227 -41.49 -19.35 -27.56
CA ARG A 227 -40.37 -19.12 -28.46
C ARG A 227 -39.16 -18.58 -27.67
N PRO A 228 -37.95 -19.11 -27.88
CA PRO A 228 -36.73 -18.65 -27.20
C PRO A 228 -36.20 -17.27 -27.68
N GLU A 229 -36.94 -16.55 -28.53
CA GLU A 229 -36.50 -15.26 -29.07
C GLU A 229 -36.78 -14.06 -28.15
N ASP A 230 -37.74 -14.15 -27.22
CA ASP A 230 -38.04 -13.05 -26.30
C ASP A 230 -37.07 -12.95 -25.10
N ASP A 231 -36.28 -13.99 -24.84
CA ASP A 231 -35.37 -14.06 -23.68
C ASP A 231 -34.08 -13.25 -23.87
N PHE A 232 -33.78 -12.79 -25.09
CA PHE A 232 -32.64 -11.91 -25.38
C PHE A 232 -33.03 -10.47 -25.71
N ARG A 233 -34.30 -10.22 -25.96
CA ARG A 233 -34.80 -8.89 -26.35
C ARG A 233 -34.66 -7.87 -25.21
N TRP A 234 -34.86 -8.32 -23.97
CA TRP A 234 -34.64 -7.48 -22.80
C TRP A 234 -33.16 -7.15 -22.56
N LEU A 235 -32.23 -8.02 -22.97
CA LEU A 235 -30.78 -7.75 -22.89
C LEU A 235 -30.38 -6.68 -23.90
N THR A 236 -30.87 -6.78 -25.14
CA THR A 236 -30.61 -5.78 -26.19
C THR A 236 -31.22 -4.42 -25.86
N ASP A 237 -32.44 -4.39 -25.31
CA ASP A 237 -33.08 -3.14 -24.88
C ASP A 237 -32.32 -2.50 -23.72
N ARG A 238 -31.75 -3.31 -22.81
CA ARG A 238 -30.95 -2.84 -21.67
C ARG A 238 -29.57 -2.31 -22.11
N GLU A 239 -28.97 -2.89 -23.13
CA GLU A 239 -27.73 -2.38 -23.72
C GLU A 239 -27.97 -1.06 -24.46
N ALA A 240 -29.04 -0.96 -25.26
CA ALA A 240 -29.44 0.28 -25.92
C ALA A 240 -29.68 1.43 -24.92
N GLN A 241 -30.36 1.13 -23.80
CA GLN A 241 -30.62 2.12 -22.75
C GLN A 241 -29.33 2.60 -22.05
N ARG A 242 -28.35 1.71 -21.84
CA ARG A 242 -27.03 2.11 -21.26
C ARG A 242 -26.23 2.98 -22.22
N ASP A 243 -26.33 2.76 -23.52
CA ASP A 243 -25.63 3.58 -24.51
C ASP A 243 -26.28 4.97 -24.65
N GLU A 244 -27.61 5.08 -24.55
CA GLU A 244 -28.28 6.39 -24.46
C GLU A 244 -27.86 7.17 -23.21
N GLU A 245 -27.79 6.51 -22.05
CA GLU A 245 -27.33 7.13 -20.79
C GLU A 245 -25.86 7.62 -20.91
N ARG A 246 -24.99 6.84 -21.56
CA ARG A 246 -23.60 7.23 -21.81
C ARG A 246 -23.49 8.45 -22.71
N VAL A 247 -24.27 8.50 -23.79
CA VAL A 247 -24.31 9.64 -24.71
C VAL A 247 -24.83 10.89 -23.99
N GLN A 248 -25.84 10.74 -23.13
CA GLN A 248 -26.40 11.85 -22.36
C GLN A 248 -25.46 12.36 -21.27
N ALA A 249 -24.75 11.46 -20.57
CA ALA A 249 -23.70 11.82 -19.62
C ALA A 249 -22.54 12.55 -20.32
N PHE A 250 -22.12 12.08 -21.50
CA PHE A 250 -21.08 12.73 -22.29
C PHE A 250 -21.51 14.13 -22.78
N LYS A 251 -22.73 14.28 -23.30
CA LYS A 251 -23.29 15.60 -23.69
C LYS A 251 -23.34 16.56 -22.49
N THR A 252 -23.69 16.06 -21.31
CA THR A 252 -23.73 16.87 -20.08
C THR A 252 -22.32 17.30 -19.66
N ALA A 253 -21.34 16.40 -19.70
CA ALA A 253 -19.94 16.70 -19.39
C ALA A 253 -19.35 17.74 -20.36
N VAL A 254 -19.58 17.58 -21.67
CA VAL A 254 -19.15 18.54 -22.70
C VAL A 254 -19.85 19.90 -22.52
N GLY A 255 -21.13 19.89 -22.17
CA GLY A 255 -21.88 21.12 -21.87
C GLY A 255 -21.35 21.88 -20.66
N ILE A 256 -20.87 21.17 -19.62
CA ILE A 256 -20.20 21.78 -18.46
C ILE A 256 -18.85 22.36 -18.88
N LEU A 257 -18.05 21.61 -19.65
CA LEU A 257 -16.73 22.05 -20.11
C LEU A 257 -16.78 23.29 -21.00
N ASN A 258 -17.78 23.38 -21.89
CA ASN A 258 -17.98 24.55 -22.74
C ASN A 258 -18.46 25.80 -21.97
N LYS A 259 -19.14 25.61 -20.84
CA LYS A 259 -19.53 26.71 -19.94
C LYS A 259 -18.37 27.22 -19.11
N THR A 260 -17.46 26.33 -18.68
CA THR A 260 -16.26 26.73 -17.93
C THR A 260 -15.15 27.26 -18.83
N GLY A 261 -14.99 26.74 -20.06
CA GLY A 261 -13.98 27.19 -21.02
C GLY A 261 -14.21 28.59 -21.61
N LYS A 262 -15.41 29.17 -21.46
CA LYS A 262 -15.70 30.56 -21.87
C LYS A 262 -15.51 31.59 -20.75
N ALA A 263 -15.15 31.18 -19.54
CA ALA A 263 -15.06 32.08 -18.37
C ALA A 263 -13.65 32.65 -18.11
N GLU A 264 -12.60 32.19 -18.79
CA GLU A 264 -11.24 32.72 -18.63
C GLU A 264 -10.69 33.30 -19.95
N VAL A 265 -11.21 34.47 -20.32
CA VAL A 265 -10.41 35.47 -21.06
C VAL A 265 -10.30 36.68 -20.14
N LEU A 266 -9.52 36.51 -19.06
CA LEU A 266 -9.14 37.61 -18.17
C LEU A 266 -8.08 38.45 -18.89
N LYS A 267 -8.41 39.73 -19.06
CA LYS A 267 -7.55 40.79 -19.60
C LYS A 267 -6.17 40.79 -18.93
N PRO A 268 -5.07 41.02 -19.68
CA PRO A 268 -3.76 41.26 -19.07
C PRO A 268 -3.80 42.59 -18.30
N THR A 269 -3.68 42.49 -16.97
CA THR A 269 -3.49 43.65 -16.09
C THR A 269 -2.11 44.26 -16.38
N ALA A 270 -2.10 45.51 -16.81
CA ALA A 270 -0.89 46.27 -17.09
C ALA A 270 -0.03 46.42 -15.83
N LEU A 271 1.27 46.11 -15.97
CA LEU A 271 2.31 46.51 -15.03
C LEU A 271 2.38 48.05 -14.98
N HIS A 272 2.26 48.61 -13.78
CA HIS A 272 2.66 49.99 -13.52
C HIS A 272 4.10 49.99 -12.98
N PRO A 273 5.03 50.77 -13.55
CA PRO A 273 6.34 50.99 -12.99
C PRO A 273 6.28 52.21 -12.06
N ALA A 274 6.83 52.08 -10.85
CA ALA A 274 7.47 53.16 -10.07
C ALA A 274 7.71 52.65 -8.64
N GLN A 275 8.98 52.46 -8.27
CA GLN A 275 9.62 53.20 -7.18
C GLN A 275 11.00 52.58 -6.88
N ASP A 276 12.00 53.11 -7.57
CA ASP A 276 13.32 53.30 -6.99
C ASP A 276 13.21 54.35 -5.86
N ALA A 277 13.79 54.06 -4.68
CA ALA A 277 14.83 54.88 -4.06
C ALA A 277 14.95 54.62 -2.54
N ALA A 278 16.21 54.59 -2.10
CA ALA A 278 16.73 54.64 -0.72
C ALA A 278 16.62 53.34 0.09
N ALA A 279 17.66 52.80 0.74
CA ALA A 279 18.84 53.46 1.27
C ALA A 279 20.05 52.52 1.31
N THR A 280 21.14 53.03 0.75
CA THR A 280 22.53 52.78 1.13
C THR A 280 22.74 53.18 2.59
N SER A 281 23.29 52.28 3.42
CA SER A 281 24.48 52.56 4.26
C SER A 281 24.79 51.39 5.18
N LEU A 282 25.88 50.70 4.84
CA LEU A 282 26.86 50.04 5.72
C LEU A 282 27.33 51.00 6.84
N PRO A 283 27.92 50.54 7.96
CA PRO A 283 29.00 49.54 8.05
C PRO A 283 28.67 48.23 8.77
#